data_AF-Q6BIE9-F1
#
_entry.id   AF-Q6BIE9-F1
#
_cell.length_a   1.000
_cell.length_b   1.000
_cell.length_c   1.000
_cell.angle_alpha   90.00
_cell.angle_beta   90.00
_cell.angle_gamma   90.00
#
_symmetry.space_group_name_H-M   'P 1'
#
loop_
_entity.id
_entity.type
_entity.pdbx_description
1 polymer ?
#
loop_
_entity_poly.entity_id
_entity_poly.type
_entity_poly.pdbx_seq_one_letter_code
_entity_poly.pdbx_strand_id
1 'polypeptide(L)'
;MNSIRNTEVEESSSFYDYYADTKAKVKTHHVMLVFFIITVIVLFHFRHKLAAAHDRYRTRRRLRFSRIPSDENGFEDDLENGLSSSTFDIGENISNNDQRQGLSQNAKEEVKRIMDNSNLTFDQARYQYTQQQLDENGIGKDGTPLDPKTVTFSHR
;
A
#
# COMPACT_ATOMS: atom_id res chain seq x y z
N MET A 1 -59.82 -37.11 -42.34
CA MET A 1 -58.44 -36.87 -41.84
C MET A 1 -57.92 -35.43 -42.05
N ASN A 2 -58.75 -34.43 -42.34
CA ASN A 2 -58.30 -33.02 -42.45
C ASN A 2 -58.68 -32.13 -41.25
N SER A 3 -59.54 -32.60 -40.34
CA SER A 3 -59.95 -31.81 -39.18
C SER A 3 -58.89 -31.72 -38.08
N ILE A 4 -58.07 -32.76 -37.92
CA ILE A 4 -57.09 -32.87 -36.82
C ILE A 4 -55.84 -32.02 -37.11
N ARG A 5 -55.43 -31.91 -38.39
CA ARG A 5 -54.26 -31.13 -38.80
C ARG A 5 -54.43 -29.61 -38.65
N ASN A 6 -55.67 -29.10 -38.71
CA ASN A 6 -55.92 -27.67 -38.54
C ASN A 6 -55.87 -27.25 -37.06
N THR A 7 -56.21 -28.16 -36.15
CA THR A 7 -56.21 -27.89 -34.70
C THR A 7 -54.80 -27.76 -34.14
N GLU A 8 -53.85 -28.58 -34.60
CA GLU A 8 -52.43 -28.46 -34.21
C GLU A 8 -51.78 -27.16 -34.71
N VAL A 9 -52.20 -26.66 -35.89
CA VAL A 9 -51.67 -25.41 -36.46
C VAL A 9 -52.20 -24.20 -35.68
N GLU A 10 -53.46 -24.22 -35.25
CA GLU A 10 -54.06 -23.16 -34.41
C GLU A 10 -53.51 -23.17 -32.97
N GLU A 11 -53.27 -24.35 -32.38
CA GLU A 11 -52.62 -24.43 -31.05
C GLU A 11 -51.17 -23.95 -31.10
N SER A 12 -50.44 -24.31 -32.17
CA SER A 12 -49.08 -23.82 -32.38
C SER A 12 -49.05 -22.30 -32.54
N SER A 13 -49.93 -21.70 -33.35
CA SER A 13 -49.97 -20.25 -33.54
C SER A 13 -50.36 -19.51 -32.25
N SER A 14 -51.37 -20.01 -31.54
CA SER A 14 -51.82 -19.48 -30.25
C SER A 14 -50.72 -19.52 -29.19
N PHE A 15 -49.95 -20.60 -29.14
CA PHE A 15 -48.81 -20.74 -28.23
C PHE A 15 -47.69 -19.72 -28.55
N TYR A 16 -47.39 -19.51 -29.84
CA TYR A 16 -46.39 -18.53 -30.25
C TYR A 16 -46.85 -17.08 -30.01
N ASP A 17 -48.12 -16.77 -30.23
CA ASP A 17 -48.69 -15.44 -29.97
C ASP A 17 -48.73 -15.13 -28.46
N TYR A 18 -49.03 -16.12 -27.62
CA TYR A 18 -48.95 -16.00 -26.16
C TYR A 18 -47.51 -15.77 -25.67
N TYR A 19 -46.53 -16.46 -26.26
CA TYR A 19 -45.12 -16.26 -25.95
C TYR A 19 -44.57 -14.91 -26.45
N ALA A 20 -45.15 -14.38 -27.52
CA ALA A 20 -44.77 -13.08 -28.09
C ALA A 20 -45.32 -11.90 -27.25
N ASP A 21 -46.58 -11.99 -26.79
CA ASP A 21 -47.22 -10.94 -25.97
C ASP A 21 -46.60 -10.83 -24.56
N THR A 22 -46.27 -11.98 -23.94
CA THR A 22 -45.59 -12.02 -22.64
C THR A 22 -44.18 -11.45 -22.66
N LYS A 23 -43.49 -11.48 -23.82
CA LYS A 23 -42.17 -10.85 -24.00
C LYS A 23 -42.24 -9.33 -24.16
N ALA A 24 -43.38 -8.76 -24.53
CA ALA A 24 -43.48 -7.36 -24.94
C ALA A 24 -43.59 -6.33 -23.79
N LYS A 25 -43.54 -6.73 -22.51
CA LYS A 25 -43.76 -5.80 -21.38
C LYS A 25 -42.74 -5.82 -20.26
N VAL A 26 -41.49 -6.20 -20.54
CA VAL A 26 -40.40 -5.91 -19.59
C VAL A 26 -39.85 -4.52 -19.91
N LYS A 27 -40.26 -3.49 -19.17
CA LYS A 27 -39.68 -2.14 -19.31
C LYS A 27 -38.17 -2.24 -19.09
N THR A 28 -37.39 -1.58 -19.95
CA THR A 28 -35.91 -1.49 -19.89
C THR A 28 -35.38 -1.16 -18.49
N HIS A 29 -36.13 -0.39 -17.70
CA HIS A 29 -35.80 -0.11 -16.30
C HIS A 29 -35.76 -1.34 -15.40
N HIS A 30 -36.64 -2.33 -15.58
CA HIS A 30 -36.62 -3.56 -14.80
C HIS A 30 -35.42 -4.42 -15.14
N VAL A 31 -35.04 -4.48 -16.43
CA VAL A 31 -33.83 -5.18 -16.87
C VAL A 31 -32.59 -4.54 -16.25
N MET A 32 -32.49 -3.19 -16.30
CA MET A 32 -31.41 -2.45 -15.65
C MET A 32 -31.38 -2.66 -14.13
N LEU A 33 -32.55 -2.69 -13.48
CA LEU A 33 -32.68 -2.91 -12.04
C LEU A 33 -32.22 -4.33 -11.65
N VAL A 34 -32.57 -5.35 -12.43
CA VAL A 34 -32.10 -6.72 -12.21
C VAL A 34 -30.59 -6.83 -12.41
N PHE A 35 -30.02 -6.21 -13.45
CA PHE A 35 -28.56 -6.14 -13.63
C PHE A 35 -27.86 -5.39 -12.48
N PHE A 36 -28.46 -4.31 -11.98
CA PHE A 36 -27.94 -3.57 -10.83
C PHE A 36 -27.97 -4.42 -9.56
N ILE A 37 -29.07 -5.13 -9.29
CA ILE A 37 -29.18 -6.06 -8.16
C ILE A 37 -28.15 -7.18 -8.28
N ILE A 38 -28.00 -7.79 -9.46
CA ILE A 38 -26.99 -8.83 -9.71
C ILE A 38 -25.58 -8.26 -9.48
N THR A 39 -25.28 -7.05 -9.95
CA THR A 39 -23.99 -6.40 -9.72
C THR A 39 -23.73 -6.16 -8.24
N VAL A 40 -24.74 -5.69 -7.48
CA VAL A 40 -24.64 -5.50 -6.03
C VAL A 40 -24.45 -6.83 -5.30
N ILE A 41 -25.13 -7.90 -5.71
CA ILE A 41 -24.97 -9.26 -5.15
C ILE A 41 -23.59 -9.83 -5.47
N VAL A 42 -23.11 -9.68 -6.71
CA VAL A 42 -21.77 -10.10 -7.11
C VAL A 42 -20.73 -9.33 -6.32
N LEU A 43 -20.85 -8.01 -6.20
CA LEU A 43 -19.97 -7.21 -5.35
C LEU A 43 -20.06 -7.68 -3.91
N PHE A 44 -21.25 -7.93 -3.35
CA PHE A 44 -21.44 -8.43 -1.99
C PHE A 44 -20.79 -9.79 -1.75
N HIS A 45 -20.93 -10.71 -2.70
CA HIS A 45 -20.33 -12.03 -2.63
C HIS A 45 -18.81 -11.96 -2.81
N PHE A 46 -18.34 -11.12 -3.73
CA PHE A 46 -16.92 -10.85 -3.92
C PHE A 46 -16.33 -9.94 -2.85
N ARG A 47 -17.12 -9.27 -1.97
CA ARG A 47 -16.58 -8.44 -0.86
C ARG A 47 -15.64 -9.24 0.00
N HIS A 48 -15.85 -10.54 0.19
CA HIS A 48 -14.91 -11.35 0.97
C HIS A 48 -13.53 -11.48 0.30
N LYS A 49 -13.46 -11.51 -1.05
CA LYS A 49 -12.18 -11.55 -1.80
C LYS A 49 -11.63 -10.16 -2.12
N LEU A 50 -12.50 -9.19 -2.38
CA LEU A 50 -12.16 -7.80 -2.68
C LEU A 50 -11.75 -7.03 -1.44
N ALA A 51 -12.36 -7.29 -0.27
CA ALA A 51 -11.88 -6.78 1.01
C ALA A 51 -10.48 -7.35 1.31
N ALA A 52 -10.25 -8.65 1.14
CA ALA A 52 -8.92 -9.23 1.33
C ALA A 52 -7.87 -8.67 0.36
N ALA A 53 -8.23 -8.41 -0.91
CA ALA A 53 -7.30 -7.86 -1.91
C ALA A 53 -7.07 -6.34 -1.75
N HIS A 54 -8.12 -5.58 -1.45
CA HIS A 54 -8.04 -4.13 -1.24
C HIS A 54 -7.38 -3.79 0.11
N ASP A 55 -7.63 -4.60 1.15
CA ASP A 55 -6.89 -4.56 2.41
C ASP A 55 -5.41 -4.91 2.15
N ARG A 56 -5.08 -5.89 1.32
CA ARG A 56 -3.66 -6.15 0.97
C ARG A 56 -2.97 -4.96 0.28
N TYR A 57 -3.69 -4.12 -0.46
CA TYR A 57 -3.11 -2.94 -1.13
C TYR A 57 -3.06 -1.69 -0.23
N ARG A 58 -4.07 -1.48 0.61
CA ARG A 58 -4.15 -0.35 1.55
C ARG A 58 -3.36 -0.59 2.84
N THR A 59 -3.27 -1.85 3.25
CA THR A 59 -2.81 -2.29 4.57
C THR A 59 -1.36 -2.79 4.47
N ARG A 60 -0.83 -3.03 3.26
CA ARG A 60 0.64 -3.01 3.01
C ARG A 60 1.29 -1.65 3.29
N ARG A 61 0.56 -0.54 3.07
CA ARG A 61 1.04 0.80 3.41
C ARG A 61 0.76 1.22 4.86
N ARG A 62 -0.20 0.58 5.54
CA ARG A 62 -0.55 0.92 6.94
C ARG A 62 0.03 -0.04 7.98
N LEU A 63 0.14 -1.34 7.71
CA LEU A 63 0.71 -2.32 8.66
C LEU A 63 2.23 -2.24 8.79
N ARG A 64 2.94 -1.63 7.83
CA ARG A 64 4.39 -1.35 8.00
C ARG A 64 4.67 -0.24 9.02
N PHE A 65 3.66 0.55 9.38
CA PHE A 65 3.75 1.62 10.38
C PHE A 65 2.96 1.30 11.67
N SER A 66 2.38 0.10 11.78
CA SER A 66 1.69 -0.34 13.01
C SER A 66 2.54 -1.26 13.89
N ARG A 67 3.87 -1.25 13.72
CA ARG A 67 4.75 -1.60 14.84
C ARG A 67 4.52 -0.52 15.89
N ILE A 68 3.83 -0.93 16.94
CA ILE A 68 3.57 -0.17 18.16
C ILE A 68 4.89 0.54 18.52
N PRO A 69 4.89 1.86 18.80
CA PRO A 69 6.04 2.48 19.44
C PRO A 69 6.14 1.81 20.81
N SER A 70 6.97 0.78 20.93
CA SER A 70 7.42 0.32 22.22
C SER A 70 8.22 1.48 22.79
N ASP A 71 7.81 1.99 23.94
CA ASP A 71 8.49 3.06 24.68
C ASP A 71 9.95 2.72 25.06
N GLU A 72 10.45 1.55 24.66
CA GLU A 72 11.86 1.14 24.69
C GLU A 72 12.52 1.44 23.34
N ASN A 73 12.93 2.70 23.14
CA ASN A 73 13.77 3.16 22.03
C ASN A 73 15.23 2.64 22.17
N GLY A 74 15.41 1.32 22.24
CA GLY A 74 16.70 0.64 22.45
C GLY A 74 17.40 0.19 21.17
N PHE A 75 18.61 -0.33 21.31
CA PHE A 75 19.38 -0.90 20.19
C PHE A 75 18.74 -2.18 19.65
N GLU A 76 17.98 -2.90 20.46
CA GLU A 76 17.26 -4.12 20.10
C GLU A 76 16.14 -3.83 19.08
N ASP A 77 15.37 -2.76 19.29
CA ASP A 77 14.35 -2.32 18.34
C ASP A 77 14.99 -1.83 17.04
N ASP A 78 16.13 -1.15 17.12
CA ASP A 78 16.89 -0.73 15.94
C ASP A 78 17.33 -1.94 15.11
N LEU A 79 17.77 -3.01 15.77
CA LEU A 79 18.15 -4.25 15.09
C LEU A 79 16.93 -4.95 14.45
N GLU A 80 15.80 -5.07 15.15
CA GLU A 80 14.57 -5.66 14.59
C GLU A 80 14.02 -4.85 13.40
N ASN A 81 14.31 -3.55 13.39
CA ASN A 81 13.93 -2.65 12.32
C ASN A 81 14.94 -2.58 11.16
N GLY A 82 16.02 -3.35 11.21
CA GLY A 82 17.05 -3.38 10.16
C GLY A 82 17.90 -2.11 10.09
N LEU A 83 18.01 -1.37 11.20
CA LEU A 83 18.87 -0.19 11.34
C LEU A 83 20.30 -0.57 11.74
N SER A 84 20.81 -1.66 11.16
CA SER A 84 22.17 -2.15 11.38
C SER A 84 22.75 -2.70 10.07
N SER A 85 24.06 -2.58 9.92
CA SER A 85 24.82 -3.03 8.74
C SER A 85 26.20 -3.54 9.16
N SER A 86 26.96 -4.11 8.22
CA SER A 86 28.35 -4.52 8.47
C SER A 86 29.26 -3.36 8.92
N THR A 87 28.95 -2.14 8.50
CA THR A 87 29.73 -0.93 8.86
C THR A 87 29.14 -0.22 10.09
N PHE A 88 27.99 -0.69 10.57
CA PHE A 88 27.28 -0.13 11.72
C PHE A 88 26.58 -1.26 12.46
N ASP A 89 27.39 -2.04 13.16
CA ASP A 89 26.94 -3.11 14.03
C ASP A 89 26.58 -2.53 15.39
N ILE A 90 25.37 -2.83 15.86
CA ILE A 90 24.86 -2.44 17.18
C ILE A 90 24.72 -3.64 18.12
N GLY A 91 25.13 -4.84 17.69
CA GLY A 91 25.07 -6.07 18.47
C GLY A 91 25.90 -6.01 19.75
N GLU A 92 27.06 -5.35 19.71
CA GLU A 92 27.86 -5.12 20.92
C GLU A 92 27.14 -4.24 21.92
N ASN A 93 26.44 -3.19 21.47
CA ASN A 93 25.68 -2.30 22.35
C ASN A 93 24.55 -3.05 23.07
N ILE A 94 23.84 -3.93 22.35
CA ILE A 94 22.82 -4.83 22.90
C ILE A 94 23.44 -5.76 23.95
N SER A 95 24.55 -6.43 23.61
CA SER A 95 25.21 -7.38 24.51
C SER A 95 25.74 -6.75 25.80
N ASN A 96 26.15 -5.48 25.73
CA ASN A 96 26.69 -4.73 26.86
C ASN A 96 25.62 -3.94 27.62
N ASN A 97 24.34 -4.08 27.25
CA ASN A 97 23.20 -3.35 27.83
C ASN A 97 23.44 -1.84 27.88
N ASP A 98 23.98 -1.30 26.77
CA ASP A 98 24.35 0.10 26.62
C ASP A 98 23.11 1.01 26.78
N GLN A 99 23.20 1.98 27.69
CA GLN A 99 22.10 2.88 28.05
C GLN A 99 21.96 4.08 27.11
N ARG A 100 22.83 4.21 26.09
CA ARG A 100 22.72 5.27 25.09
C ARG A 100 21.46 5.07 24.24
N GLN A 101 20.76 6.16 23.94
CA GLN A 101 19.52 6.13 23.12
C GLN A 101 19.74 5.79 21.64
N GLY A 102 20.99 5.71 21.18
CA GLY A 102 21.28 5.44 19.77
C GLY A 102 20.80 6.56 18.84
N LEU A 103 20.17 6.18 17.72
CA LEU A 103 19.66 7.10 16.71
C LEU A 103 18.41 7.84 17.22
N SER A 104 18.23 9.12 16.88
CA SER A 104 17.01 9.84 17.29
C SER A 104 15.79 9.30 16.54
N GLN A 105 14.61 9.34 17.18
CA GLN A 105 13.38 8.81 16.59
C GLN A 105 13.07 9.42 15.20
N ASN A 106 13.23 10.74 15.07
CA ASN A 106 13.04 11.44 13.80
C ASN A 106 14.00 10.93 12.71
N ALA A 107 15.26 10.67 13.08
CA ALA A 107 16.24 10.14 12.13
C ALA A 107 15.93 8.68 11.76
N LYS A 108 15.48 7.85 12.71
CA LYS A 108 15.05 6.46 12.44
C LYS A 108 13.92 6.43 11.42
N GLU A 109 12.90 7.27 11.61
CA GLU A 109 11.73 7.35 10.72
C GLU A 109 12.12 7.82 9.32
N GLU A 110 12.99 8.83 9.23
CA GLU A 110 13.41 9.38 7.95
C GLU A 110 14.32 8.40 7.18
N VAL A 111 15.26 7.74 7.84
CA VAL A 111 16.08 6.70 7.22
C VAL A 111 15.21 5.56 6.70
N LYS A 112 14.22 5.08 7.49
CA LYS A 112 13.26 4.08 7.03
C LYS A 112 12.48 4.55 5.79
N ARG A 113 12.04 5.82 5.79
CA ARG A 113 11.35 6.43 4.64
C ARG A 113 12.22 6.43 3.38
N ILE A 114 13.51 6.74 3.51
CA ILE A 114 14.45 6.73 2.38
C ILE A 114 14.68 5.29 1.88
N MET A 115 14.85 4.33 2.79
CA MET A 115 14.98 2.89 2.45
C MET A 115 13.78 2.41 1.63
N ASP A 116 12.56 2.68 2.08
CA ASP A 116 11.34 2.25 1.41
C ASP A 116 11.11 2.95 0.06
N ASN A 117 11.38 4.25 -0.02
CA ASN A 117 11.13 5.03 -1.24
C ASN A 117 12.16 4.77 -2.35
N SER A 118 13.43 4.62 -1.97
CA SER A 118 14.56 4.51 -2.91
C SER A 118 15.06 3.08 -3.05
N ASN A 119 14.48 2.13 -2.30
CA ASN A 119 14.86 0.72 -2.27
C ASN A 119 16.36 0.53 -1.95
N LEU A 120 16.85 1.34 -1.01
CA LEU A 120 18.26 1.41 -0.61
C LEU A 120 18.52 0.59 0.65
N THR A 121 19.76 0.15 0.80
CA THR A 121 20.25 -0.45 2.05
C THR A 121 20.31 0.58 3.17
N PHE A 122 20.36 0.13 4.43
CA PHE A 122 20.45 1.01 5.60
C PHE A 122 21.63 1.99 5.50
N ASP A 123 22.82 1.53 5.10
CA ASP A 123 24.00 2.39 4.98
C ASP A 123 23.81 3.49 3.92
N GLN A 124 23.22 3.15 2.78
CA GLN A 124 22.94 4.10 1.71
C GLN A 124 21.87 5.11 2.11
N ALA A 125 20.81 4.65 2.78
CA ALA A 125 19.75 5.52 3.26
C ALA A 125 20.26 6.48 4.34
N ARG A 126 21.09 6.00 5.27
CA ARG A 126 21.76 6.83 6.27
C ARG A 126 22.69 7.85 5.63
N TYR A 127 23.49 7.45 4.64
CA TYR A 127 24.34 8.39 3.90
C TYR A 127 23.53 9.52 3.26
N GLN A 128 22.44 9.16 2.58
CA GLN A 128 21.56 10.14 1.95
C GLN A 128 20.89 11.06 2.99
N TYR A 129 20.40 10.50 4.09
CA TYR A 129 19.84 11.29 5.20
C TYR A 129 20.85 12.30 5.74
N THR A 130 22.07 11.86 6.05
CA THR A 130 23.13 12.74 6.54
C THR A 130 23.46 13.83 5.53
N GLN A 131 23.55 13.50 4.24
CA GLN A 131 23.79 14.50 3.20
C GLN A 131 22.67 15.54 3.12
N GLN A 132 21.41 15.12 3.21
CA GLN A 132 20.27 16.04 3.25
C GLN A 132 20.33 16.96 4.48
N GLN A 133 20.66 16.41 5.65
CA GLN A 133 20.81 17.22 6.87
C GLN A 133 21.96 18.22 6.77
N LEU A 134 23.08 17.86 6.14
CA LEU A 134 24.19 18.79 5.90
C LEU A 134 23.76 19.91 4.95
N ASP A 135 23.13 19.55 3.82
CA ASP A 135 22.66 20.51 2.82
C ASP A 135 21.63 21.48 3.43
N GLU A 136 20.67 20.99 4.23
CA GLU A 136 19.66 21.78 4.94
C GLU A 136 20.27 22.78 5.94
N ASN A 137 21.41 22.42 6.54
CA ASN A 137 22.14 23.26 7.49
C ASN A 137 23.22 24.13 6.82
N GLY A 138 23.22 24.21 5.47
CA GLY A 138 24.17 25.04 4.73
C GLY A 138 25.60 24.51 4.78
N ILE A 139 25.77 23.19 4.82
CA ILE A 139 27.08 22.52 4.74
C ILE A 139 27.17 21.80 3.39
N GLY A 140 28.24 22.08 2.64
CA GLY A 140 28.51 21.47 1.36
C GLY A 140 28.85 19.99 1.47
N LYS A 141 28.84 19.30 0.32
CA LYS A 141 29.16 17.85 0.23
C LYS A 141 30.58 17.51 0.66
N ASP A 142 31.47 18.48 0.62
CA ASP A 142 32.86 18.40 1.10
C ASP A 142 32.98 18.63 2.61
N GLY A 143 31.86 18.88 3.31
CA GLY A 143 31.81 19.18 4.73
C GLY A 143 32.12 20.64 5.06
N THR A 144 32.31 21.51 4.06
CA THR A 144 32.60 22.94 4.31
C THR A 144 31.30 23.74 4.46
N PRO A 145 31.21 24.68 5.42
CA PRO A 145 30.07 25.58 5.49
C PRO A 145 29.94 26.43 4.22
N LEU A 146 28.72 26.58 3.71
CA LEU A 146 28.38 27.38 2.53
C LEU A 146 28.24 28.88 2.86
N ASP A 147 28.41 29.28 4.13
CA ASP A 147 28.37 30.68 4.55
C ASP A 147 29.55 31.45 3.92
N PRO A 148 29.29 32.53 3.14
CA PRO A 148 30.33 33.37 2.54
C PRO A 148 31.32 33.98 3.53
N LYS A 149 30.98 34.05 4.81
CA LYS A 149 31.85 34.59 5.88
C LYS A 149 32.70 33.53 6.55
N THR A 150 32.60 32.28 6.14
CA THR A 150 33.36 31.18 6.72
C THR A 150 34.85 31.34 6.41
N VAL A 151 35.68 31.34 7.46
CA VAL A 151 37.14 31.29 7.35
C VAL A 151 37.60 29.89 7.71
N THR A 152 38.17 29.17 6.74
CA THR A 152 38.75 27.84 6.96
C THR A 152 40.28 27.92 7.00
N PHE A 153 40.89 27.18 7.92
CA PHE A 153 42.35 27.10 8.04
C PHE A 153 42.82 25.72 7.55
N SER A 154 43.59 25.68 6.47
CA SER A 154 44.27 24.45 6.06
C SER A 154 45.57 24.30 6.86
N HIS A 155 45.68 23.21 7.61
CA HIS A 155 46.96 22.80 8.20
C HIS A 155 47.70 21.96 7.17
N ARG A 156 48.95 22.33 6.89
CA ARG A 156 49.83 21.69 5.91
C ARG A 156 50.70 20.64 6.57
#